data_AF-A0A9Q3GQX1-F1
#
_entry.id   AF-A0A9Q3GQX1-F1
#
_cell.length_a   1.000
_cell.length_b   1.000
_cell.length_c   1.000
_cell.angle_alpha   90.00
_cell.angle_beta   90.00
_cell.angle_gamma   90.00
#
_symmetry.space_group_name_H-M   'P 1'
#
loop_
_entity.id
_entity.type
_entity.pdbx_description
1 polymer ?
#
loop_
_entity_poly.entity_id
_entity_poly.type
_entity_poly.pdbx_seq_one_letter_code
_entity_poly.pdbx_strand_id
1 'polypeptide(L)'
;MTTKTPDSKDTSSIPMLDGSSFSRWSVCMKAHLRSRDLLEVCEHPPGEGASTITINRWTKSSYEALSAVLSRINKRDLLELINSETSEKATLLWSQINNQYALKTPVNRGRVWMDWQRCFYNENLQQYIEDCRKLMLDLESVNIHAPNEILTFSLLGKLGRDPKLDQLVEGLTLNEEGIQRPKIILSRLQDYVKLMRIKEPIKDLSASAHVSTINGPYKVVYYCTDGKHNPKCTTNKEEECFSEQPHL
;
A
#
# COMPACT_ATOMS: atom_id res chain seq x y z
N MET A 1 35.36 -22.60 -19.74
CA MET A 1 35.07 -21.92 -18.46
C MET A 1 33.90 -21.00 -18.68
N THR A 2 32.72 -21.42 -18.24
CA THR A 2 31.46 -20.68 -18.38
C THR A 2 31.43 -19.56 -17.34
N THR A 3 31.51 -18.32 -17.81
CA THR A 3 31.31 -17.11 -17.00
C THR A 3 29.84 -17.06 -16.57
N LYS A 4 29.55 -17.47 -15.33
CA LYS A 4 28.27 -17.17 -14.69
C LYS A 4 28.22 -15.67 -14.42
N THR A 5 27.36 -14.96 -15.14
CA THR A 5 26.89 -13.62 -14.76
C THR A 5 26.14 -13.72 -13.43
N PRO A 6 26.53 -12.98 -12.37
CA PRO A 6 25.77 -12.95 -11.14
C PRO A 6 24.59 -11.96 -11.23
N ASP A 7 23.49 -12.31 -10.58
CA ASP A 7 22.51 -11.41 -9.96
C ASP A 7 21.50 -10.59 -10.79
N SER A 8 20.95 -11.10 -11.90
CA SER A 8 19.77 -10.44 -12.49
C SER A 8 18.44 -10.73 -11.77
N LYS A 9 18.40 -11.71 -10.85
CA LYS A 9 17.17 -12.10 -10.13
C LYS A 9 16.96 -11.35 -8.82
N ASP A 10 18.02 -10.90 -8.14
CA ASP A 10 17.97 -10.38 -6.76
C ASP A 10 17.42 -8.96 -6.63
N THR A 11 17.44 -8.16 -7.70
CA THR A 11 16.91 -6.79 -7.67
C THR A 11 15.50 -6.65 -8.26
N SER A 12 14.89 -7.76 -8.72
CA SER A 12 13.57 -7.75 -9.38
C SER A 12 12.43 -7.27 -8.48
N SER A 13 12.58 -7.41 -7.16
CA SER A 13 11.58 -7.04 -6.14
C SER A 13 11.65 -5.57 -5.70
N ILE A 14 12.77 -4.89 -5.92
CA ILE A 14 12.96 -3.48 -5.58
C ILE A 14 12.27 -2.65 -6.66
N PRO A 15 11.36 -1.70 -6.40
CA PRO A 15 10.79 -0.87 -7.49
C PRO A 15 11.83 0.03 -8.17
N MET A 16 11.48 0.71 -9.27
CA MET A 16 12.26 1.87 -9.75
C MET A 16 12.04 3.04 -8.81
N LEU A 17 13.11 3.75 -8.43
CA LEU A 17 12.99 5.05 -7.78
C LEU A 17 12.36 6.02 -8.77
N ASP A 18 11.22 6.54 -8.35
CA ASP A 18 10.59 7.73 -8.87
C ASP A 18 10.05 8.58 -7.72
N GLY A 19 9.65 9.81 -8.00
CA GLY A 19 9.11 10.72 -6.97
C GLY A 19 7.89 10.21 -6.20
N SER A 20 7.22 9.17 -6.69
CA SER A 20 6.08 8.52 -6.04
C SER A 20 6.41 7.17 -5.39
N SER A 21 7.55 6.56 -5.68
CA SER A 21 7.91 5.21 -5.23
C SER A 21 8.92 5.20 -4.10
N PHE A 22 9.45 6.38 -3.72
CA PHE A 22 10.57 6.52 -2.79
C PHE A 22 10.39 5.71 -1.49
N SER A 23 9.23 5.75 -0.83
CA SER A 23 9.06 5.05 0.45
C SER A 23 9.24 3.54 0.30
N ARG A 24 8.61 2.93 -0.71
CA ARG A 24 8.75 1.51 -1.01
C ARG A 24 10.16 1.18 -1.51
N TRP A 25 10.69 2.01 -2.41
CA TRP A 25 12.04 1.88 -2.94
C TRP A 25 13.08 1.88 -1.82
N SER A 26 13.01 2.84 -0.90
CA SER A 26 13.96 3.03 0.19
C SER A 26 13.99 1.82 1.12
N VAL A 27 12.82 1.28 1.49
CA VAL A 27 12.74 0.07 2.32
C VAL A 27 13.36 -1.13 1.61
N CYS A 28 12.99 -1.39 0.35
CA CYS A 28 13.50 -2.52 -0.43
C CYS A 28 15.01 -2.38 -0.71
N MET A 29 15.48 -1.18 -1.05
CA MET A 29 16.89 -0.92 -1.34
C MET A 29 17.75 -1.04 -0.09
N LYS A 30 17.31 -0.51 1.07
CA LYS A 30 18.00 -0.70 2.35
C LYS A 30 18.13 -2.19 2.71
N ALA A 31 17.07 -2.98 2.50
CA ALA A 31 17.12 -4.42 2.74
C ALA A 31 18.15 -5.11 1.82
N HIS A 32 18.15 -4.78 0.52
CA HIS A 32 19.09 -5.33 -0.45
C HIS A 32 20.55 -4.95 -0.16
N LEU A 33 20.81 -3.70 0.23
CA LEU A 33 22.16 -3.25 0.59
C LEU A 33 22.63 -3.93 1.89
N ARG A 34 21.75 -4.12 2.88
CA ARG A 34 22.09 -4.83 4.13
C ARG A 34 22.43 -6.29 3.90
N SER A 35 21.69 -6.99 3.05
CA SER A 35 21.97 -8.41 2.77
C SER A 35 23.32 -8.63 2.07
N ARG A 36 23.97 -7.55 1.60
CA ARG A 36 25.27 -7.57 0.92
C ARG A 36 26.36 -6.82 1.69
N ASP A 37 26.08 -6.38 2.93
CA ASP A 37 26.98 -5.55 3.74
C ASP A 37 27.39 -4.23 3.06
N LEU A 38 26.53 -3.68 2.21
CA LEU A 38 26.77 -2.45 1.43
C LEU A 38 26.10 -1.20 2.02
N LEU A 39 25.19 -1.33 2.98
CA LEU A 39 24.48 -0.16 3.51
C LEU A 39 25.43 0.80 4.24
N GLU A 40 26.41 0.26 4.96
CA GLU A 40 27.32 1.05 5.79
C GLU A 40 28.11 2.07 4.98
N VAL A 41 28.57 1.69 3.77
CA VAL A 41 29.31 2.61 2.89
C VAL A 41 28.43 3.70 2.28
N CYS A 42 27.10 3.50 2.24
CA CYS A 42 26.14 4.52 1.83
C CYS A 42 25.85 5.53 2.94
N GLU A 43 25.92 5.13 4.21
CA GLU A 43 25.54 5.99 5.34
C GLU A 43 26.76 6.66 5.99
N HIS A 44 27.92 5.99 5.96
CA HIS A 44 29.13 6.42 6.67
C HIS A 44 30.35 6.47 5.72
N PRO A 45 30.92 7.65 5.46
CA PRO A 45 32.20 7.75 4.75
C PRO A 45 33.34 7.20 5.64
N PRO A 46 34.53 6.91 5.07
CA PRO A 46 35.68 6.53 5.86
C PRO A 46 36.01 7.63 6.89
N GLY A 47 36.27 7.24 8.13
CA GLY A 47 36.69 8.20 9.17
C GLY A 47 38.01 8.90 8.81
N GLU A 48 38.20 10.10 9.35
CA GLU A 48 39.46 10.84 9.21
C GLU A 48 40.64 10.01 9.73
N GLY A 49 41.70 9.89 8.93
CA GLY A 49 42.88 9.09 9.28
C GLY A 49 42.74 7.57 9.03
N ALA A 50 41.69 7.12 8.34
CA ALA A 50 41.56 5.72 7.95
C ALA A 50 42.78 5.21 7.15
N SER A 51 43.19 3.97 7.43
CA SER A 51 44.30 3.35 6.69
C SER A 51 44.00 3.24 5.19
N THR A 52 45.05 3.22 4.35
CA THR A 52 44.91 3.01 2.90
C THR A 52 44.17 1.71 2.56
N ILE A 53 44.36 0.65 3.36
CA ILE A 53 43.67 -0.64 3.19
C ILE A 53 42.16 -0.47 3.44
N THR A 54 41.80 0.27 4.50
CA THR A 54 40.39 0.58 4.82
C THR A 54 39.75 1.40 3.71
N ILE A 55 40.43 2.44 3.23
CA ILE A 55 39.94 3.30 2.14
C ILE A 55 39.73 2.46 0.87
N ASN A 56 40.69 1.63 0.48
CA ASN A 56 40.56 0.80 -0.73
C ASN A 56 39.40 -0.19 -0.64
N ARG A 57 39.20 -0.82 0.53
CA ARG A 57 38.05 -1.72 0.76
C ARG A 57 36.73 -0.95 0.66
N TRP A 58 36.66 0.20 1.33
CA TRP A 58 35.49 1.06 1.30
C TRP A 58 35.17 1.52 -0.13
N THR A 59 36.16 1.94 -0.91
CA THR A 59 35.99 2.39 -2.29
C THR A 59 35.41 1.30 -3.18
N LYS A 60 35.91 0.06 -3.05
CA LYS A 60 35.35 -1.08 -3.80
C LYS A 60 33.88 -1.32 -3.45
N SER A 61 33.56 -1.41 -2.15
CA SER A 61 32.17 -1.56 -1.69
C SER A 61 31.28 -0.38 -2.08
N SER A 62 31.82 0.85 -2.10
CA SER A 62 31.12 2.05 -2.56
C SER A 62 30.73 1.93 -4.03
N TYR A 63 31.62 1.46 -4.91
CA TYR A 63 31.26 1.24 -6.32
C TYR A 63 30.20 0.15 -6.51
N GLU A 64 30.27 -0.93 -5.73
CA GLU A 64 29.24 -1.98 -5.74
C GLU A 64 27.88 -1.44 -5.28
N ALA A 65 27.86 -0.63 -4.21
CA ALA A 65 26.66 0.03 -3.72
C ALA A 65 26.08 1.04 -4.73
N LEU A 66 26.94 1.86 -5.36
CA LEU A 66 26.56 2.77 -6.43
C LEU A 66 25.89 2.03 -7.58
N SER A 67 26.52 0.95 -8.06
CA SER A 67 25.96 0.14 -9.16
C SER A 67 24.58 -0.41 -8.80
N ALA A 68 24.41 -0.94 -7.59
CA ALA A 68 23.12 -1.45 -7.13
C ALA A 68 22.05 -0.34 -7.07
N VAL A 69 22.39 0.81 -6.48
CA VAL A 69 21.47 1.95 -6.35
C VAL A 69 21.09 2.51 -7.72
N LEU A 70 22.08 2.84 -8.56
CA LEU A 70 21.89 3.41 -9.90
C LEU A 70 21.05 2.52 -10.81
N SER A 71 21.22 1.19 -10.71
CA SER A 71 20.40 0.23 -11.48
C SER A 71 18.91 0.32 -11.17
N ARG A 72 18.54 0.94 -10.03
CA ARG A 72 17.15 1.12 -9.59
C ARG A 72 16.67 2.56 -9.57
N ILE A 73 17.27 3.47 -10.34
CA ILE A 73 16.81 4.84 -10.52
C ILE A 73 16.25 5.02 -11.94
N ASN A 74 15.08 5.64 -12.07
CA ASN A 74 14.55 5.92 -13.40
C ASN A 74 15.41 6.97 -14.13
N LYS A 75 15.40 6.94 -15.47
CA LYS A 75 16.28 7.80 -16.30
C LYS A 75 16.08 9.31 -16.08
N ARG A 76 14.85 9.74 -15.77
CA ARG A 76 14.51 11.15 -15.58
C ARG A 76 15.13 11.68 -14.30
N ASP A 77 14.93 10.97 -13.19
CA ASP A 77 15.43 11.37 -11.88
C ASP A 77 16.95 11.18 -11.78
N LEU A 78 17.52 10.29 -12.61
CA LEU A 78 18.96 10.12 -12.75
C LEU A 78 19.68 11.44 -13.09
N LEU A 79 19.09 12.26 -13.96
CA LEU A 79 19.68 13.53 -14.41
C LEU A 79 19.75 14.58 -13.29
N GLU A 80 18.85 14.49 -12.31
CA GLU A 80 18.81 15.40 -11.16
C GLU A 80 19.72 14.92 -10.02
N LEU A 81 19.97 13.60 -9.95
CA LEU A 81 20.73 12.96 -8.87
C LEU A 81 22.22 12.78 -9.18
N ILE A 82 22.60 12.62 -10.46
CA ILE A 82 23.99 12.36 -10.86
C ILE A 82 24.72 13.65 -11.25
N ASN A 83 25.88 13.85 -10.64
CA ASN A 83 26.89 14.81 -11.06
C ASN A 83 28.31 14.20 -10.92
N SER A 84 29.34 14.99 -11.16
CA SER A 84 30.74 14.54 -11.08
C SER A 84 31.13 14.01 -9.69
N GLU A 85 30.44 14.40 -8.62
CA GLU A 85 30.74 13.97 -7.25
C GLU A 85 29.88 12.78 -6.82
N THR A 86 28.56 12.81 -7.09
CA THR A 86 27.63 11.74 -6.70
C THR A 86 27.82 10.46 -7.52
N SER A 87 28.43 10.55 -8.71
CA SER A 87 28.77 9.38 -9.52
C SER A 87 29.95 8.56 -8.96
N GLU A 88 30.75 9.13 -8.05
CA GLU A 88 31.96 8.49 -7.53
C GLU A 88 31.82 7.94 -6.11
N LYS A 89 30.89 8.48 -5.31
CA LYS A 89 30.74 8.12 -3.90
C LYS A 89 29.32 7.71 -3.55
N ALA A 90 29.15 6.47 -3.07
CA ALA A 90 27.86 5.95 -2.65
C ALA A 90 27.20 6.83 -1.59
N THR A 91 27.98 7.34 -0.62
CA THR A 91 27.48 8.23 0.44
C THR A 91 26.88 9.52 -0.10
N LEU A 92 27.49 10.12 -1.13
CA LEU A 92 27.00 11.37 -1.71
C LEU A 92 25.71 11.13 -2.50
N LEU A 93 25.66 10.07 -3.32
CA LEU A 93 24.43 9.70 -4.03
C LEU A 93 23.29 9.38 -3.04
N TRP A 94 23.59 8.59 -2.00
CA TRP A 94 22.63 8.22 -0.98
C TRP A 94 22.09 9.43 -0.22
N SER A 95 22.98 10.35 0.17
CA SER A 95 22.61 11.62 0.79
C SER A 95 21.72 12.46 -0.13
N GLN A 96 22.09 12.59 -1.41
CA GLN A 96 21.31 13.36 -2.39
C GLN A 96 19.90 12.79 -2.60
N ILE A 97 19.77 11.47 -2.72
CA ILE A 97 18.46 10.79 -2.83
C ILE A 97 17.61 11.07 -1.58
N ASN A 98 18.19 10.93 -0.39
CA ASN A 98 17.46 11.22 0.84
C ASN A 98 17.12 12.72 0.95
N ASN A 99 17.99 13.61 0.48
CA ASN A 99 17.71 15.05 0.46
C ASN A 99 16.53 15.38 -0.45
N GLN A 100 16.50 14.81 -1.65
CA GLN A 100 15.44 15.09 -2.60
C GLN A 100 14.09 14.47 -2.19
N TYR A 101 14.10 13.23 -1.72
CA TYR A 101 12.86 12.45 -1.52
C TYR A 101 12.50 12.18 -0.06
N ALA A 102 13.49 12.01 0.82
CA ALA A 102 13.27 11.69 2.24
C ALA A 102 13.15 12.92 3.13
N LEU A 103 13.67 14.08 2.71
CA LEU A 103 13.59 15.27 3.55
C LEU A 103 12.12 15.62 3.78
N LYS A 104 11.83 15.83 5.06
CA LYS A 104 10.56 16.31 5.60
C LYS A 104 10.36 17.80 5.29
N THR A 105 10.80 18.26 4.11
CA THR A 105 10.61 19.64 3.67
C THR A 105 9.13 19.95 3.60
N PRO A 106 8.72 21.22 3.84
CA PRO A 106 7.33 21.63 3.67
C PRO A 106 6.77 21.28 2.28
N VAL A 107 7.60 21.36 1.23
CA VAL A 107 7.23 21.03 -0.15
C VAL A 107 6.93 19.54 -0.31
N ASN A 108 7.83 18.65 0.15
CA ASN A 108 7.63 17.20 0.05
C ASN A 108 6.43 16.75 0.90
N ARG A 109 6.27 17.30 2.10
CA ARG A 109 5.10 17.05 2.95
C ARG A 109 3.81 17.51 2.26
N GLY A 110 3.81 18.71 1.68
CA GLY A 110 2.69 19.24 0.91
C GLY A 110 2.32 18.35 -0.27
N ARG A 111 3.30 17.88 -1.05
CA ARG A 111 3.08 16.96 -2.19
C ARG A 111 2.39 15.67 -1.74
N VAL A 112 2.96 14.96 -0.77
CA VAL A 112 2.41 13.69 -0.26
C VAL A 112 1.00 13.88 0.30
N TRP A 113 0.75 14.96 1.03
CA TRP A 113 -0.59 15.27 1.53
C TRP A 113 -1.59 15.50 0.39
N MET A 114 -1.19 16.26 -0.63
CA MET A 114 -2.05 16.52 -1.78
C MET A 114 -2.33 15.25 -2.58
N ASP A 115 -1.35 14.35 -2.72
CA ASP A 115 -1.55 13.05 -3.36
C ASP A 115 -2.52 12.18 -2.56
N TRP A 116 -2.42 12.18 -1.22
CA TRP A 116 -3.42 11.54 -0.35
C TRP A 116 -4.83 12.11 -0.54
N GLN A 117 -4.97 13.43 -0.64
CA GLN A 117 -6.28 14.07 -0.84
C GLN A 117 -6.86 13.79 -2.23
N ARG A 118 -6.00 13.71 -3.25
CA ARG A 118 -6.38 13.43 -4.64
C ARG A 118 -6.62 11.96 -4.93
N CYS A 119 -6.18 11.03 -4.08
CA CYS A 119 -6.53 9.62 -4.22
C CYS A 119 -8.04 9.46 -4.20
N PHE A 120 -8.62 8.85 -5.25
CA PHE A 120 -10.04 8.62 -5.36
C PHE A 120 -10.33 7.20 -5.87
N TYR A 121 -11.49 6.68 -5.51
CA TYR A 121 -11.96 5.40 -5.99
C TYR A 121 -12.51 5.53 -7.42
N ASN A 122 -12.02 4.68 -8.33
CA ASN A 122 -12.38 4.68 -9.75
C ASN A 122 -12.88 3.30 -10.19
N GLU A 123 -13.90 2.78 -9.50
CA GLU A 123 -14.55 1.48 -9.76
C GLU A 123 -13.67 0.22 -9.60
N ASN A 124 -12.38 0.39 -9.31
CA ASN A 124 -11.46 -0.70 -9.01
C ASN A 124 -11.06 -0.67 -7.53
N LEU A 125 -11.77 -1.44 -6.70
CA LEU A 125 -11.56 -1.43 -5.25
C LEU A 125 -10.19 -2.00 -4.86
N GLN A 126 -9.68 -2.98 -5.62
CA GLN A 126 -8.35 -3.54 -5.37
C GLN A 126 -7.26 -2.48 -5.54
N GLN A 127 -7.30 -1.76 -6.68
CA GLN A 127 -6.34 -0.69 -6.97
C GLN A 127 -6.43 0.43 -5.92
N TYR A 128 -7.65 0.84 -5.57
CA TYR A 128 -7.86 1.86 -4.55
C TYR A 128 -7.25 1.48 -3.17
N ILE A 129 -7.42 0.23 -2.74
CA ILE A 129 -6.82 -0.27 -1.49
C ILE A 129 -5.28 -0.21 -1.57
N GLU A 130 -4.70 -0.61 -2.70
CA GLU A 130 -3.24 -0.58 -2.92
C GLU A 130 -2.69 0.84 -2.91
N ASP A 131 -3.37 1.77 -3.59
CA ASP A 131 -3.02 3.18 -3.63
C ASP A 131 -3.09 3.82 -2.24
N CYS A 132 -4.15 3.53 -1.47
CA CYS A 132 -4.27 3.99 -0.09
C CYS A 132 -3.13 3.46 0.79
N ARG A 133 -2.80 2.17 0.69
CA ARG A 133 -1.67 1.58 1.44
C ARG A 133 -0.36 2.25 1.10
N LYS A 134 -0.11 2.50 -0.20
CA LYS A 134 1.08 3.21 -0.68
C LYS A 134 1.16 4.62 -0.07
N LEU A 135 0.10 5.41 -0.21
CA LEU A 135 0.09 6.79 0.26
C LEU A 135 0.15 6.90 1.79
N MET A 136 -0.39 5.93 2.53
CA MET A 136 -0.20 5.86 3.99
C MET A 136 1.27 5.68 4.37
N LEU A 137 2.02 4.84 3.64
CA LEU A 137 3.46 4.68 3.87
C LEU A 137 4.21 5.97 3.51
N ASP A 138 3.78 6.67 2.46
CA ASP A 138 4.36 7.96 2.09
C ASP A 138 4.10 9.03 3.17
N LEU A 139 2.90 9.07 3.76
CA LEU A 139 2.60 9.98 4.88
C LEU A 139 3.51 9.71 6.09
N GLU A 140 3.70 8.43 6.45
CA GLU A 140 4.60 8.01 7.52
C GLU A 140 6.06 8.43 7.20
N SER A 141 6.53 8.26 5.96
CA SER A 141 7.91 8.55 5.56
C SER A 141 8.25 10.05 5.63
N VAL A 142 7.29 10.94 5.38
CA VAL A 142 7.46 12.40 5.50
C VAL A 142 6.95 12.98 6.83
N ASN A 143 6.62 12.13 7.82
CA ASN A 143 6.24 12.52 9.17
C ASN A 143 4.96 13.39 9.22
N ILE A 144 3.97 13.05 8.40
CA ILE A 144 2.63 13.60 8.50
C ILE A 144 1.80 12.69 9.39
N HIS A 145 1.47 13.19 10.58
CA HIS A 145 0.64 12.48 11.56
C HIS A 145 -0.73 13.17 11.62
N ALA A 146 -1.69 12.66 10.84
CA ALA A 146 -3.10 12.97 11.05
C ALA A 146 -3.69 11.96 12.05
N PRO A 147 -4.72 12.34 12.83
CA PRO A 147 -5.42 11.38 13.66
C PRO A 147 -5.95 10.21 12.81
N ASN A 148 -5.82 8.99 13.32
CA ASN A 148 -6.21 7.78 12.59
C ASN A 148 -7.68 7.82 12.14
N GLU A 149 -8.57 8.34 13.00
CA GLU A 149 -9.98 8.54 12.70
C GLU A 149 -10.17 9.38 11.44
N ILE A 150 -9.45 10.50 11.32
CA ILE A 150 -9.52 11.40 10.16
C ILE A 150 -9.02 10.71 8.89
N LEU A 151 -7.95 9.92 8.99
CA LEU A 151 -7.48 9.11 7.85
C LEU A 151 -8.51 8.06 7.43
N THR A 152 -9.16 7.41 8.40
CA THR A 152 -10.22 6.43 8.13
C THR A 152 -11.44 7.08 7.50
N PHE A 153 -11.93 8.20 8.03
CA PHE A 153 -13.05 8.94 7.46
C PHE A 153 -12.73 9.46 6.05
N SER A 154 -11.51 9.95 5.82
CA SER A 154 -11.07 10.36 4.49
C SER A 154 -11.10 9.20 3.51
N LEU A 155 -10.60 8.02 3.92
CA LEU A 155 -10.58 6.81 3.10
C LEU A 155 -12.00 6.31 2.78
N LEU A 156 -12.88 6.25 3.78
CA LEU A 156 -14.26 5.78 3.61
C LEU A 156 -15.10 6.78 2.81
N GLY A 157 -14.95 8.08 3.07
CA GLY A 157 -15.66 9.14 2.34
C GLY A 157 -15.32 9.21 0.85
N LYS A 158 -14.13 8.76 0.45
CA LYS A 158 -13.75 8.61 -0.96
C LYS A 158 -14.43 7.42 -1.64
N LEU A 159 -14.84 6.39 -0.88
CA LEU A 159 -15.59 5.23 -1.36
C LEU A 159 -17.10 5.49 -1.42
N GLY A 160 -17.65 6.16 -0.40
CA GLY A 160 -19.08 6.49 -0.30
C GLY A 160 -19.61 7.48 -1.35
N ARG A 161 -18.87 7.70 -2.44
CA ARG A 161 -19.34 8.37 -3.64
C ARG A 161 -19.95 7.39 -4.66
N ASP A 162 -19.65 6.10 -4.53
CA ASP A 162 -20.25 5.05 -5.35
C ASP A 162 -21.41 4.40 -4.58
N PRO A 163 -22.67 4.57 -5.03
CA PRO A 163 -23.84 4.00 -4.37
C PRO A 163 -23.77 2.48 -4.15
N LYS A 164 -22.99 1.75 -4.96
CA LYS A 164 -22.81 0.30 -4.82
C LYS A 164 -22.04 -0.08 -3.55
N LEU A 165 -21.31 0.87 -2.95
CA LEU A 165 -20.48 0.66 -1.77
C LEU A 165 -21.08 1.28 -0.51
N ASP A 166 -22.21 1.98 -0.58
CA ASP A 166 -22.80 2.71 0.55
C ASP A 166 -23.01 1.82 1.78
N GLN A 167 -23.64 0.66 1.62
CA GLN A 167 -23.88 -0.28 2.72
C GLN A 167 -22.58 -0.81 3.33
N LEU A 168 -21.55 -1.04 2.51
CA LEU A 168 -20.24 -1.46 2.98
C LEU A 168 -19.57 -0.34 3.79
N VAL A 169 -19.60 0.89 3.26
CA VAL A 169 -19.03 2.08 3.91
C VAL A 169 -19.72 2.37 5.23
N GLU A 170 -21.05 2.31 5.28
CA GLU A 170 -21.84 2.49 6.50
C GLU A 170 -21.48 1.43 7.55
N GLY A 171 -21.49 0.14 7.17
CA GLY A 171 -21.14 -0.95 8.09
C GLY A 171 -19.69 -0.86 8.61
N LEU A 172 -18.76 -0.35 7.80
CA LEU A 172 -17.39 -0.10 8.23
C LEU A 172 -17.26 1.13 9.14
N THR A 173 -18.09 2.16 8.91
CA THR A 173 -18.08 3.39 9.70
C THR A 173 -18.60 3.17 11.12
N LEU A 174 -19.61 2.30 11.27
CA LEU A 174 -20.18 1.91 12.57
C LEU A 174 -19.24 1.04 13.42
N ASN A 175 -18.10 0.61 12.88
CA ASN A 175 -17.13 -0.19 13.62
C ASN A 175 -16.08 0.69 14.31
N GLU A 176 -16.28 0.98 15.59
CA GLU A 176 -15.40 1.85 16.39
C GLU A 176 -13.93 1.40 16.37
N GLU A 177 -13.67 0.09 16.47
CA GLU A 177 -12.30 -0.44 16.41
C GLU A 177 -11.62 -0.16 15.07
N GLY A 178 -12.38 -0.27 13.97
CA GLY A 178 -11.92 0.00 12.62
C GLY A 178 -11.61 1.48 12.39
N ILE A 179 -12.46 2.37 12.91
CA ILE A 179 -12.29 3.83 12.79
C ILE A 179 -10.93 4.30 13.34
N GLN A 180 -10.51 3.74 14.48
CA GLN A 180 -9.23 4.07 15.10
C GLN A 180 -8.01 3.49 14.38
N ARG A 181 -8.22 2.61 13.39
CA ARG A 181 -7.16 1.79 12.79
C ARG A 181 -7.40 1.67 11.27
N PRO A 182 -6.93 2.64 10.46
CA PRO A 182 -7.15 2.63 9.00
C PRO A 182 -6.65 1.34 8.32
N LYS A 183 -5.58 0.73 8.86
CA LYS A 183 -5.04 -0.56 8.38
C LYS A 183 -6.05 -1.70 8.52
N ILE A 184 -6.92 -1.70 9.55
CA ILE A 184 -8.00 -2.70 9.71
C ILE A 184 -9.07 -2.50 8.64
N ILE A 185 -9.48 -1.26 8.39
CA ILE A 185 -10.47 -0.94 7.35
C ILE A 185 -9.98 -1.40 5.98
N LEU A 186 -8.72 -1.12 5.64
CA LEU A 186 -8.09 -1.60 4.40
C LEU A 186 -8.07 -3.13 4.30
N SER A 187 -7.86 -3.85 5.41
CA SER A 187 -7.94 -5.31 5.44
C SER A 187 -9.36 -5.82 5.22
N ARG A 188 -10.37 -5.19 5.82
CA ARG A 188 -11.79 -5.57 5.61
C ARG A 188 -12.26 -5.32 4.18
N LEU A 189 -11.87 -4.19 3.60
CA LEU A 189 -12.11 -3.93 2.18
C LEU A 189 -11.43 -4.98 1.29
N GLN A 190 -10.22 -5.40 1.64
CA GLN A 190 -9.51 -6.47 0.93
C GLN A 190 -10.25 -7.81 1.02
N ASP A 191 -10.85 -8.13 2.16
CA ASP A 191 -11.66 -9.34 2.32
C ASP A 191 -12.97 -9.26 1.52
N TYR A 192 -13.60 -8.08 1.45
CA TYR A 192 -14.74 -7.85 0.58
C TYR A 192 -14.41 -8.08 -0.90
N VAL A 193 -13.26 -7.59 -1.39
CA VAL A 193 -12.79 -7.85 -2.76
C VAL A 193 -12.65 -9.37 -3.01
N LYS A 194 -12.07 -10.11 -2.06
CA LYS A 194 -11.94 -11.57 -2.19
C LYS A 194 -13.31 -12.25 -2.28
N LEU A 195 -14.28 -11.84 -1.45
CA LEU A 195 -15.64 -12.37 -1.47
C LEU A 195 -16.37 -12.08 -2.78
N MET A 196 -16.21 -10.88 -3.35
CA MET A 196 -16.80 -10.55 -4.66
C MET A 196 -16.26 -11.45 -5.77
N ARG A 197 -14.95 -11.72 -5.78
CA ARG A 197 -14.33 -12.64 -6.76
C ARG A 197 -14.83 -14.08 -6.65
N ILE A 198 -15.18 -14.54 -5.45
CA ILE A 198 -15.75 -15.89 -5.24
C ILE A 198 -17.19 -15.97 -5.74
N LYS A 199 -17.94 -14.86 -5.68
CA LYS A 199 -19.34 -14.78 -6.11
C LYS A 199 -19.51 -14.57 -7.62
N GLU A 200 -18.47 -14.11 -8.32
CA GLU A 200 -18.48 -14.06 -9.78
C GLU A 200 -18.50 -15.49 -10.35
N PRO A 201 -19.53 -15.89 -11.13
CA PRO A 201 -19.52 -17.19 -11.77
C PRO A 201 -18.33 -17.26 -12.71
N ILE A 202 -17.48 -18.26 -12.54
CA ILE A 202 -16.39 -18.59 -13.46
C ILE A 202 -17.01 -18.69 -14.86
N LYS A 203 -16.71 -17.71 -15.72
CA LYS A 203 -17.31 -17.61 -17.05
C LYS A 203 -16.79 -18.64 -18.06
N ASP A 204 -15.79 -19.45 -17.68
CA ASP A 204 -15.30 -20.54 -18.51
C ASP A 204 -14.83 -21.69 -17.61
N LEU A 205 -15.63 -22.75 -17.54
CA LEU A 205 -15.21 -24.15 -17.61
C LEU A 205 -16.44 -25.04 -17.43
N SER A 206 -16.74 -25.77 -18.50
CA SER A 206 -17.69 -26.87 -18.55
C SER A 206 -17.52 -27.85 -17.39
N ALA A 207 -18.67 -28.22 -16.81
CA ALA A 207 -18.94 -29.49 -16.13
C ALA A 207 -17.95 -29.96 -15.04
N SER A 208 -18.33 -29.75 -13.77
CA SER A 208 -18.67 -30.88 -12.88
C SER A 208 -19.25 -30.33 -11.58
N ALA A 209 -20.47 -30.76 -11.26
CA ALA A 209 -21.14 -30.43 -10.02
C ALA A 209 -20.48 -31.19 -8.85
N HIS A 210 -19.91 -30.45 -7.91
CA HIS A 210 -19.84 -30.89 -6.51
C HIS A 210 -20.16 -29.69 -5.62
N VAL A 211 -21.44 -29.52 -5.32
CA VAL A 211 -21.91 -28.66 -4.24
C VAL A 211 -21.45 -29.31 -2.94
N SER A 212 -20.40 -28.75 -2.32
CA SER A 212 -20.08 -29.02 -0.92
C SER A 212 -20.84 -28.00 -0.07
N THR A 213 -21.92 -28.47 0.53
CA THR A 213 -22.72 -27.72 1.50
C THR A 213 -21.87 -27.46 2.75
N ILE A 214 -21.39 -26.23 2.94
CA ILE A 214 -20.80 -25.83 4.23
C ILE A 214 -21.95 -25.47 5.16
N ASN A 215 -22.31 -26.42 6.01
CA ASN A 215 -23.22 -26.22 7.15
C ASN A 215 -22.44 -25.57 8.31
N GLY A 216 -22.76 -24.31 8.61
CA GLY A 216 -22.38 -23.58 9.82
C GLY A 216 -23.38 -22.44 10.04
N PRO A 217 -23.78 -22.09 11.30
CA PRO A 217 -25.07 -21.51 11.58
C PRO A 217 -25.06 -20.00 11.37
N TYR A 218 -25.18 -19.57 10.12
CA TYR A 218 -25.71 -18.23 9.86
C TYR A 218 -27.23 -18.33 10.01
N LYS A 219 -27.78 -17.70 11.07
CA LYS A 219 -29.23 -17.45 11.10
C LYS A 219 -29.52 -16.56 9.89
N VAL A 220 -30.12 -17.15 8.85
CA VAL A 220 -30.64 -16.38 7.72
C VAL A 220 -31.79 -15.53 8.29
N VAL A 221 -31.52 -14.24 8.48
CA VAL A 221 -32.53 -13.29 8.91
C VAL A 221 -33.29 -12.84 7.67
N TYR A 222 -34.57 -13.19 7.60
CA TYR A 222 -35.47 -12.73 6.56
C TYR A 222 -36.09 -11.40 6.99
N TYR A 223 -36.00 -10.38 6.13
CA TYR A 223 -36.60 -9.07 6.34
C TYR A 223 -37.90 -8.94 5.54
N CYS A 224 -38.79 -8.06 6.00
CA CYS A 224 -39.96 -7.59 5.26
C CYS A 224 -39.54 -6.41 4.37
N THR A 225 -39.98 -6.39 3.11
CA THR A 225 -39.64 -5.34 2.13
C THR A 225 -40.86 -4.98 1.29
N ASP A 226 -40.81 -3.84 0.61
CA ASP A 226 -41.83 -3.41 -0.38
C ASP A 226 -43.27 -3.35 0.15
N GLY A 227 -43.41 -2.94 1.41
CA GLY A 227 -44.71 -2.77 2.02
C GLY A 227 -45.43 -4.08 2.36
N LYS A 228 -44.72 -5.22 2.40
CA LYS A 228 -45.28 -6.56 2.62
C LYS A 228 -44.51 -7.36 3.66
N HIS A 229 -45.22 -8.11 4.48
CA HIS A 229 -44.64 -9.02 5.45
C HIS A 229 -44.03 -10.23 4.73
N ASN A 230 -42.83 -10.61 5.17
CA ASN A 230 -42.21 -11.84 4.72
C ASN A 230 -42.61 -12.96 5.69
N PRO A 231 -43.34 -14.00 5.28
CA PRO A 231 -43.78 -15.07 6.18
C PRO A 231 -42.64 -15.88 6.81
N LYS A 232 -41.41 -15.71 6.30
CA LYS A 232 -40.19 -16.33 6.86
C LYS A 232 -39.46 -15.40 7.84
N CYS A 233 -39.93 -14.16 8.00
CA CYS A 233 -39.42 -13.23 9.00
C CYS A 233 -39.64 -13.81 10.40
N THR A 234 -38.59 -13.80 11.21
CA THR A 234 -38.66 -14.27 12.61
C THR A 234 -38.52 -13.11 13.60
N THR A 235 -38.39 -11.88 13.10
CA THR A 235 -38.14 -10.69 13.93
C THR A 235 -39.43 -9.99 14.38
N ASN A 236 -40.55 -10.21 13.69
CA ASN A 236 -41.87 -9.68 14.01
C ASN A 236 -42.98 -10.55 13.39
N LYS A 237 -44.20 -10.44 13.90
CA LYS A 237 -45.40 -11.07 13.30
C LYS A 237 -46.00 -10.16 12.23
N GLU A 238 -46.84 -10.72 11.36
CA GLU A 238 -47.54 -9.99 10.28
C GLU A 238 -48.35 -8.80 10.82
N GLU A 239 -49.06 -9.00 11.93
CA GLU A 239 -49.86 -7.95 12.60
C GLU A 239 -49.03 -6.77 13.13
N GLU A 240 -47.73 -6.97 13.34
CA GLU A 240 -46.76 -6.00 13.86
C GLU A 240 -45.76 -5.57 12.77
N CYS A 241 -46.10 -5.81 11.50
CA CYS A 241 -45.21 -5.55 10.38
C CYS A 241 -45.19 -4.07 10.01
N PHE A 242 -44.13 -3.36 10.43
CA PHE A 242 -43.93 -1.95 10.09
C PHE A 242 -43.87 -1.68 8.57
N SER A 243 -43.45 -2.67 7.77
CA SER A 243 -43.53 -2.54 6.32
C SER A 243 -44.99 -2.53 5.82
N GLU A 244 -45.89 -3.32 6.39
CA GLU A 244 -47.31 -3.35 5.97
C GLU A 244 -48.12 -2.21 6.57
N GLN A 245 -47.83 -1.83 7.82
CA GLN A 245 -48.54 -0.79 8.55
C GLN A 245 -47.53 0.19 9.18
N PRO A 246 -47.04 1.18 8.42
CA PRO A 246 -46.03 2.14 8.88
C PRO A 246 -46.50 3.11 9.98
N HIS A 247 -47.75 2.98 10.43
CA HIS A 247 -48.41 3.83 11.42
C HIS A 247 -48.63 3.13 12.77
N LEU A 248 -48.15 1.89 12.92
CA LEU A 248 -48.02 1.18 14.18
C LEU A 248 -46.68 1.47 14.87
#